data_AF-A0A2G6DNQ6-F1
#
_entry.id   AF-A0A2G6DNQ6-F1
#
_cell.length_a   1.000
_cell.length_b   1.000
_cell.length_c   1.000
_cell.angle_alpha   90.00
_cell.angle_beta   90.00
_cell.angle_gamma   90.00
#
_symmetry.space_group_name_H-M   'P 1'
#
loop_
_entity.id
_entity.type
_entity.pdbx_description
1 polymer ?
#
loop_
_entity_poly.entity_id
_entity_poly.type
_entity_poly.pdbx_seq_one_letter_code
_entity_poly.pdbx_strand_id
1 'polypeptide(L)'
;MTATLSFLFLICVLVTVHEYGHFAVARAGGYVKMLNNEHGFAENERYDSKTVWQKMLIILAGPFANFIFAIFAYWAVFVSGVPTLKPVVGEVLPNSIVATANIPTEFEFSEINGKNVQDWEEVALAFIGSIGESNVEVSGHL
;
A
#
# COMPACT_ATOMS: atom_id res chain seq x y z
N MET A 1 16.64 8.97 -7.58
CA MET A 1 17.53 8.07 -6.81
C MET A 1 16.76 7.33 -5.71
N THR A 2 15.92 8.01 -4.93
CA THR A 2 15.06 7.40 -3.89
C THR A 2 14.11 6.33 -4.42
N ALA A 3 13.33 6.62 -5.48
CA ALA A 3 12.37 5.67 -6.05
C ALA A 3 13.02 4.34 -6.53
N THR A 4 14.17 4.42 -7.19
CA THR A 4 14.92 3.26 -7.66
C THR A 4 15.43 2.39 -6.52
N LEU A 5 15.96 3.01 -5.46
CA LEU A 5 16.42 2.29 -4.27
C LEU A 5 15.25 1.63 -3.53
N SER A 6 14.13 2.34 -3.37
CA SER A 6 12.92 1.79 -2.76
C SER A 6 12.36 0.61 -3.57
N PHE A 7 12.40 0.69 -4.90
CA PHE A 7 11.96 -0.39 -5.79
C PHE A 7 12.82 -1.65 -5.62
N LEU A 8 14.15 -1.51 -5.62
CA LEU A 8 15.06 -2.64 -5.42
C LEU A 8 14.90 -3.25 -4.03
N PHE A 9 14.79 -2.41 -3.00
CA PHE A 9 14.54 -2.87 -1.64
C PHE A 9 13.24 -3.68 -1.54
N LEU A 10 12.15 -3.17 -2.12
CA LEU A 10 10.85 -3.84 -2.10
C LEU A 10 10.90 -5.19 -2.83
N ILE A 11 11.60 -5.28 -3.97
CA ILE A 11 11.82 -6.57 -4.66
C ILE A 11 12.62 -7.52 -3.78
N CYS A 12 13.71 -7.07 -3.15
CA CYS A 12 14.49 -7.93 -2.26
C CYS A 12 13.65 -8.49 -1.12
N VAL A 13 12.81 -7.65 -0.50
CA VAL A 13 11.88 -8.09 0.57
C VAL A 13 10.88 -9.10 0.02
N LEU A 14 10.26 -8.82 -1.13
CA LEU A 14 9.27 -9.71 -1.74
C LEU A 14 9.87 -11.08 -2.11
N VAL A 15 11.05 -11.09 -2.73
CA VAL A 15 11.77 -12.34 -3.07
C VAL A 15 12.16 -13.11 -1.81
N THR A 16 12.65 -12.42 -0.78
CA THR A 16 13.01 -13.06 0.50
C THR A 16 11.80 -13.72 1.16
N VAL A 17 10.66 -13.02 1.22
CA VAL A 17 9.42 -13.57 1.79
C VAL A 17 8.94 -14.79 1.00
N HIS A 18 9.02 -14.72 -0.33
CA HIS A 18 8.65 -15.81 -1.22
C HIS A 18 9.53 -17.06 -1.01
N GLU A 19 10.85 -16.89 -1.04
CA GLU A 19 11.82 -17.98 -0.83
C GLU A 19 11.70 -18.57 0.58
N TYR A 20 11.49 -17.72 1.59
CA TYR A 20 11.26 -18.16 2.96
C TYR A 20 9.96 -18.96 3.10
N GLY A 21 8.90 -18.59 2.37
CA GLY A 21 7.64 -19.35 2.33
C GLY A 21 7.85 -20.80 1.87
N HIS A 22 8.57 -20.98 0.74
CA HIS A 22 8.97 -22.31 0.28
C HIS A 22 9.80 -23.07 1.32
N PHE A 23 10.81 -22.42 1.90
CA PHE A 23 11.69 -23.03 2.89
C PHE A 23 10.95 -23.46 4.15
N ALA A 24 10.04 -22.63 4.67
CA ALA A 24 9.29 -22.90 5.89
C ALA A 24 8.37 -24.13 5.73
N VAL A 25 7.65 -24.21 4.62
CA VAL A 25 6.75 -25.36 4.35
C VAL A 25 7.55 -26.62 4.02
N ALA A 26 8.65 -26.50 3.26
CA ALA A 26 9.56 -27.62 3.03
C ALA A 26 10.13 -28.15 4.36
N ARG A 27 10.62 -27.26 5.24
CA ARG A 27 11.13 -27.64 6.57
C ARG A 27 10.06 -28.33 7.41
N ALA A 28 8.84 -27.78 7.47
CA ALA A 28 7.72 -28.38 8.19
C ALA A 28 7.32 -29.75 7.63
N GLY A 29 7.46 -29.96 6.31
CA GLY A 29 7.22 -31.24 5.63
C GLY A 29 8.31 -32.30 5.83
N GLY A 30 9.37 -32.01 6.60
CA GLY A 30 10.50 -32.90 6.86
C GLY A 30 11.64 -32.82 5.83
N TYR A 31 11.58 -31.87 4.90
CA TYR A 31 12.48 -31.77 3.74
C TYR A 31 13.91 -31.34 4.09
N VAL A 32 14.08 -30.48 5.10
CA VAL A 32 15.38 -29.89 5.48
C VAL A 32 16.20 -30.79 6.41
N LYS A 33 15.67 -31.97 6.80
CA LYS A 33 16.47 -33.00 7.49
C LYS A 33 17.54 -33.65 6.59
N MET A 34 17.59 -33.33 5.30
CA MET A 34 18.48 -33.88 4.27
C MET A 34 20.01 -33.72 4.50
N LEU A 35 20.47 -33.00 5.53
CA LEU A 35 21.90 -32.65 5.66
C LEU A 35 22.70 -33.46 6.70
N ASN A 36 22.10 -34.39 7.44
CA ASN A 36 22.87 -35.25 8.35
C ASN A 36 22.95 -36.68 7.79
N ASN A 37 23.93 -36.92 6.92
CA ASN A 37 24.18 -38.21 6.26
C ASN A 37 24.72 -39.31 7.19
N GLU A 38 24.56 -39.17 8.50
CA GLU A 38 25.22 -40.12 9.40
C GLU A 38 24.38 -41.36 9.66
N HIS A 39 23.05 -41.30 9.79
CA HIS A 39 22.22 -42.50 9.97
C HIS A 39 20.97 -42.45 9.07
N GLY A 40 20.76 -43.52 8.29
CA GLY A 40 19.74 -43.62 7.24
C GLY A 40 18.35 -43.16 7.68
N PHE A 41 17.81 -42.19 6.95
CA PHE A 41 16.46 -41.65 7.17
C PHE A 41 15.38 -42.68 6.79
N ALA A 42 14.24 -42.63 7.50
CA ALA A 42 13.05 -43.38 7.13
C ALA A 42 12.54 -42.94 5.74
N GLU A 43 12.14 -43.89 4.91
CA GLU A 43 11.78 -43.70 3.49
C GLU A 43 10.70 -42.62 3.26
N ASN A 44 9.86 -42.38 4.27
CA ASN A 44 8.78 -41.40 4.30
C ASN A 44 9.23 -39.92 4.43
N GLU A 45 10.52 -39.66 4.70
CA GLU A 45 11.07 -38.29 4.80
C GLU A 45 11.66 -37.78 3.46
N ARG A 46 11.75 -38.60 2.41
CA ARG A 46 12.24 -38.20 1.08
C ARG A 46 11.19 -37.45 0.25
N TYR A 47 11.61 -36.58 -0.66
CA TYR A 47 10.69 -35.90 -1.59
C TYR A 47 9.91 -36.86 -2.46
N ASP A 48 10.60 -37.88 -2.95
CA ASP A 48 10.06 -38.81 -3.94
C ASP A 48 8.97 -39.69 -3.34
N SER A 49 8.97 -39.87 -2.02
CA SER A 49 7.92 -40.57 -1.28
C SER A 49 6.72 -39.68 -0.90
N LYS A 50 6.79 -38.36 -1.16
CA LYS A 50 5.68 -37.43 -0.87
C LYS A 50 4.60 -37.52 -1.95
N THR A 51 3.34 -37.37 -1.54
CA THR A 51 2.20 -37.34 -2.45
C THR A 51 2.21 -36.05 -3.28
N VAL A 52 1.55 -36.08 -4.44
CA VAL A 52 1.43 -34.90 -5.33
C VAL A 52 0.90 -33.67 -4.58
N TRP A 53 -0.05 -33.86 -3.68
CA TRP A 53 -0.60 -32.78 -2.85
C TRP A 53 0.43 -32.13 -1.92
N GLN A 54 1.33 -32.90 -1.33
CA GLN A 54 2.39 -32.36 -0.47
C GLN A 54 3.41 -31.56 -1.28
N LYS A 55 3.74 -32.02 -2.50
CA LYS A 55 4.60 -31.28 -3.43
C LYS A 55 3.95 -29.96 -3.87
N MET A 56 2.65 -30.00 -4.17
CA MET A 56 1.86 -28.81 -4.49
C MET A 56 1.85 -27.79 -3.35
N LEU A 57 1.68 -28.22 -2.09
CA LEU A 57 1.71 -27.32 -0.94
C LEU A 57 3.05 -26.59 -0.80
N ILE A 58 4.17 -27.26 -1.08
CA ILE A 58 5.50 -26.65 -1.05
C ILE A 58 5.65 -25.59 -2.16
N ILE A 59 5.17 -25.89 -3.38
CA ILE A 59 5.22 -24.96 -4.52
C ILE A 59 4.31 -23.74 -4.29
N LEU A 60 3.14 -23.94 -3.69
CA LEU A 60 2.21 -22.83 -3.43
C LEU A 60 2.59 -21.98 -2.21
N ALA A 61 3.50 -22.47 -1.36
CA ALA A 61 3.90 -21.78 -0.14
C ALA A 61 4.50 -20.39 -0.38
N GLY A 62 5.36 -20.25 -1.40
CA GLY A 62 5.96 -18.95 -1.77
C GLY A 62 4.91 -17.92 -2.21
N PRO A 63 4.07 -18.20 -3.22
CA PRO A 63 2.98 -17.32 -3.63
C PRO A 63 2.02 -16.98 -2.48
N PHE A 64 1.68 -17.95 -1.63
CA PHE A 64 0.80 -17.74 -0.48
C PHE A 64 1.44 -16.82 0.58
N ALA A 65 2.73 -16.98 0.86
CA ALA A 65 3.48 -16.08 1.74
C ALA A 65 3.47 -14.64 1.22
N ASN A 66 3.61 -14.44 -0.10
CA ASN A 66 3.50 -13.11 -0.71
C ASN A 66 2.09 -12.52 -0.58
N PHE A 67 1.04 -13.34 -0.69
CA PHE A 67 -0.33 -12.86 -0.51
C PHE A 67 -0.56 -12.38 0.93
N ILE A 68 -0.09 -13.13 1.93
CA ILE A 68 -0.13 -12.72 3.33
C ILE A 68 0.67 -11.44 3.56
N PHE A 69 1.90 -11.38 3.02
CA PHE A 69 2.73 -10.20 3.11
C PHE A 69 2.07 -8.96 2.49
N ALA A 70 1.40 -9.11 1.34
CA ALA A 70 0.66 -8.01 0.72
C ALA A 70 -0.46 -7.50 1.62
N ILE A 71 -1.22 -8.38 2.28
CA ILE A 71 -2.27 -7.97 3.24
C ILE A 71 -1.66 -7.11 4.36
N PHE A 72 -0.57 -7.57 4.99
CA PHE A 72 0.08 -6.83 6.07
C PHE A 72 0.73 -5.53 5.59
N ALA A 73 1.37 -5.54 4.41
CA ALA A 73 1.99 -4.36 3.82
C ALA A 73 0.94 -3.29 3.51
N TYR A 74 -0.18 -3.67 2.88
CA TYR A 74 -1.29 -2.75 2.62
C TYR A 74 -1.90 -2.24 3.92
N TRP A 75 -2.15 -3.11 4.90
CA TRP A 75 -2.65 -2.69 6.21
C TRP A 75 -1.72 -1.65 6.87
N ALA A 76 -0.40 -1.87 6.84
CA ALA A 76 0.57 -0.92 7.38
C ALA A 76 0.55 0.43 6.64
N VAL A 77 0.37 0.44 5.32
CA VAL A 77 0.19 1.67 4.51
C VAL A 77 -1.07 2.42 4.95
N PHE A 78 -2.20 1.71 5.10
CA PHE A 78 -3.45 2.34 5.54
C PHE A 78 -3.35 2.93 6.95
N VAL A 79 -2.68 2.25 7.89
CA VAL A 79 -2.45 2.76 9.25
C VAL A 79 -1.51 3.98 9.25
N SER A 80 -0.54 4.01 8.33
CA SER A 80 0.41 5.13 8.22
C SER A 80 -0.18 6.37 7.53
N GLY A 81 -1.37 6.25 6.94
CA GLY A 81 -2.01 7.29 6.13
C GLY A 81 -1.45 7.36 4.72
N VAL A 82 -2.24 7.91 3.80
CA VAL A 82 -1.83 8.16 2.41
C VAL A 82 -1.43 9.62 2.28
N PRO A 83 -0.21 9.94 1.80
CA PRO A 83 0.17 11.33 1.56
C PRO A 83 -0.70 11.90 0.44
N THR A 84 -1.48 12.93 0.74
CA THR A 84 -2.30 13.65 -0.24
C THR A 84 -1.65 14.98 -0.62
N LEU A 85 -2.07 15.54 -1.74
CA LEU A 85 -1.67 16.88 -2.13
C LEU A 85 -2.56 17.88 -1.39
N LYS A 86 -1.93 18.72 -0.57
CA LYS A 86 -2.61 19.83 0.12
C LYS A 86 -3.35 20.71 -0.89
N PRO A 87 -4.59 21.15 -0.58
CA PRO A 87 -5.40 21.95 -1.49
C PRO A 87 -4.98 23.43 -1.44
N VAL A 88 -3.83 23.75 -2.04
CA VAL A 88 -3.25 25.10 -2.04
C VAL A 88 -3.52 25.83 -3.36
N VAL A 89 -4.17 26.99 -3.29
CA VAL A 89 -4.46 27.85 -4.44
C VAL A 89 -3.14 28.30 -5.10
N GLY A 90 -2.98 27.95 -6.37
CA GLY A 90 -1.86 28.40 -7.20
C GLY A 90 -2.06 29.82 -7.73
N GLU A 91 -1.69 30.04 -9.00
CA GLU A 91 -1.87 31.34 -9.65
C GLU A 91 -3.37 31.70 -9.81
N VAL A 92 -3.75 32.88 -9.31
CA VAL A 92 -5.11 33.37 -9.41
C VAL A 92 -5.30 34.12 -10.72
N LEU A 93 -6.05 33.52 -11.65
CA LEU A 93 -6.37 34.14 -12.93
C LEU A 93 -7.31 35.34 -12.77
N PRO A 94 -7.11 36.43 -13.52
CA PRO A 94 -8.04 37.56 -13.56
C PRO A 94 -9.45 37.13 -13.97
N ASN A 95 -10.48 37.70 -13.33
CA ASN A 95 -11.89 37.37 -13.52
C ASN A 95 -12.30 35.93 -13.14
N SER A 96 -11.47 35.20 -12.39
CA SER A 96 -11.85 33.91 -11.81
C SER A 96 -12.77 34.06 -10.59
N ILE A 97 -13.42 32.97 -10.20
CA ILE A 97 -14.25 32.90 -8.97
C ILE A 97 -13.38 33.22 -7.74
N VAL A 98 -12.18 32.66 -7.70
CA VAL A 98 -11.17 32.86 -6.64
C VAL A 98 -10.75 34.33 -6.57
N ALA A 99 -10.51 34.98 -7.72
CA ALA A 99 -10.21 36.42 -7.77
C ALA A 99 -11.37 37.27 -7.25
N THR A 100 -12.61 36.93 -7.63
CA THR A 100 -13.81 37.66 -7.19
C THR A 100 -14.04 37.51 -5.68
N ALA A 101 -13.68 36.35 -5.13
CA ALA A 101 -13.74 36.05 -3.70
C ALA A 101 -12.58 36.66 -2.90
N ASN A 102 -11.63 37.37 -3.53
CA ASN A 102 -10.41 37.92 -2.91
C ASN A 102 -9.57 36.87 -2.16
N ILE A 103 -9.56 35.63 -2.64
CA ILE A 103 -8.71 34.58 -2.09
C ILE A 103 -7.29 34.76 -2.64
N PRO A 104 -6.27 34.92 -1.77
CA PRO A 104 -4.88 35.12 -2.21
C PRO A 104 -4.27 33.83 -2.77
N THR A 105 -3.17 33.97 -3.50
CA THR A 105 -2.28 32.86 -3.87
C THR A 105 -1.69 32.21 -2.62
N GLU A 106 -1.36 30.92 -2.69
CA GLU A 106 -0.86 30.10 -1.58
C GLU A 106 -1.87 29.85 -0.45
N PHE A 107 -3.14 30.23 -0.64
CA PHE A 107 -4.20 29.90 0.30
C PHE A 107 -4.49 28.40 0.33
N GLU A 108 -4.32 27.76 1.49
CA GLU A 108 -4.67 26.36 1.76
C GLU A 108 -6.12 26.27 2.28
N PHE A 109 -6.98 25.58 1.55
CA PHE A 109 -8.34 25.29 2.01
C PHE A 109 -8.30 24.35 3.22
N SER A 110 -8.99 24.70 4.30
CA SER A 110 -9.16 23.82 5.47
C SER A 110 -10.60 23.41 5.69
N GLU A 111 -11.56 24.23 5.25
CA GLU A 111 -12.99 23.94 5.39
C GLU A 111 -13.81 24.61 4.28
N ILE A 112 -14.83 23.91 3.78
CA ILE A 112 -15.82 24.43 2.82
C ILE A 112 -17.22 24.06 3.31
N ASN A 113 -18.06 25.07 3.57
CA ASN A 113 -19.43 24.92 4.09
C ASN A 113 -19.52 23.98 5.30
N GLY A 114 -18.64 24.17 6.30
CA GLY A 114 -18.61 23.34 7.51
C GLY A 114 -17.95 21.96 7.34
N LYS A 115 -17.52 21.58 6.13
CA LYS A 115 -16.85 20.31 5.87
C LYS A 115 -15.34 20.51 5.83
N ASN A 116 -14.63 19.81 6.71
CA ASN A 116 -13.17 19.78 6.69
C ASN A 116 -12.68 19.15 5.38
N VAL A 117 -11.68 19.77 4.75
CA VAL A 117 -11.09 19.29 3.50
C VAL A 117 -9.58 19.15 3.66
N GLN A 118 -9.03 18.04 3.19
CA GLN A 118 -7.60 17.71 3.31
C GLN A 118 -6.87 17.62 1.98
N ASP A 119 -7.61 17.53 0.87
CA ASP A 119 -7.06 17.47 -0.47
C ASP A 119 -8.01 18.06 -1.52
N TRP A 120 -7.55 18.11 -2.77
CA TRP A 120 -8.31 18.65 -3.88
C TRP A 120 -9.56 17.85 -4.26
N GLU A 121 -9.58 16.55 -3.98
CA GLU A 121 -10.75 15.72 -4.25
C GLU A 121 -11.89 16.09 -3.28
N GLU A 122 -11.57 16.24 -1.99
CA GLU A 122 -12.53 16.68 -0.99
C GLU A 122 -13.02 18.12 -1.25
N VAL A 123 -12.12 19.02 -1.68
CA VAL A 123 -12.51 20.37 -2.13
C VAL A 123 -13.50 20.31 -3.29
N ALA A 124 -13.21 19.51 -4.31
CA ALA A 124 -14.08 19.36 -5.47
C ALA A 124 -15.44 18.77 -5.07
N LEU A 125 -15.47 17.73 -4.23
CA LEU A 125 -16.69 17.12 -3.73
C LEU A 125 -17.50 18.09 -2.85
N ALA A 126 -16.84 18.93 -2.05
CA ALA A 126 -17.50 19.95 -1.26
C ALA A 126 -18.21 20.97 -2.16
N PHE A 127 -17.54 21.48 -3.19
CA PHE A 127 -18.16 22.39 -4.15
C PHE A 127 -19.28 21.74 -4.97
N ILE A 128 -19.11 20.48 -5.40
CA ILE A 128 -20.18 19.73 -6.08
C ILE A 128 -21.39 19.59 -5.17
N GLY A 129 -21.17 19.30 -3.89
CA GLY A 129 -22.24 19.20 -2.89
C GLY A 129 -22.97 20.53 -2.63
N SER A 130 -22.38 21.65 -2.99
CA SER A 130 -22.94 23.00 -2.84
C SER A 130 -23.50 23.59 -4.12
N ILE A 131 -23.61 22.79 -5.20
CA ILE A 131 -24.27 23.21 -6.44
C ILE A 131 -25.73 23.57 -6.14
N GLY A 132 -26.11 24.79 -6.51
CA GLY A 132 -27.45 25.34 -6.31
C GLY A 132 -27.58 26.26 -5.10
N GLU A 133 -26.56 26.35 -4.24
CA GLU A 133 -26.48 27.36 -3.18
C GLU A 133 -26.11 28.73 -3.76
N SER A 134 -26.63 29.81 -3.16
CA SER A 134 -26.33 31.18 -3.60
C SER A 134 -24.97 31.69 -3.10
N ASN A 135 -24.41 31.05 -2.08
CA ASN A 135 -23.09 31.34 -1.51
C ASN A 135 -22.43 30.05 -1.01
N VAL A 136 -21.10 30.06 -0.94
CA VAL A 136 -20.30 28.97 -0.37
C VAL A 136 -19.31 29.60 0.60
N GLU A 137 -19.36 29.19 1.86
CA GLU A 137 -18.42 29.62 2.88
C GLU A 137 -17.14 28.80 2.79
N VAL A 138 -15.99 29.48 2.88
CA VAL A 138 -14.67 28.87 2.75
C VAL A 138 -13.80 29.39 3.88
N SER A 139 -13.07 28.49 4.54
CA SER A 139 -12.05 28.83 5.53
C SER A 139 -10.73 28.12 5.21
N GLY A 140 -9.62 28.75 5.58
CA GLY A 140 -8.28 28.30 5.25
C GLY A 140 -7.20 29.20 5.85
N HIS A 141 -5.96 28.93 5.47
CA HIS A 141 -4.78 29.66 5.95
C HIS A 141 -3.79 29.90 4.80
N LEU A 142 -2.86 30.83 5.03
CA LEU A 142 -1.68 31.04 4.18
C LEU A 142 -0.49 30.23 4.70
#